data_AF-A0A9P6QNH7-F1
#
_entry.id   AF-A0A9P6QNH7-F1
#
_cell.length_a   1.000
_cell.length_b   1.000
_cell.length_c   1.000
_cell.angle_alpha   90.00
_cell.angle_beta   90.00
_cell.angle_gamma   90.00
#
_symmetry.space_group_name_H-M   'P 1'
#
loop_
_entity.id
_entity.type
_entity.pdbx_description
1 polymer ?
#
loop_
_entity_poly.entity_id
_entity_poly.type
_entity_poly.pdbx_seq_one_letter_code
_entity_poly.pdbx_strand_id
1 'polypeptide(L)'
;MVASTDETVYHAKAPIQEGIQAGAIGAGVGLLVSAVQNSIGTHSHGAAGVVARTGGTIGVFAAMAGVFAATDSAVANAREKKDFWNSAAAGCASGIVAGGYQRSGQTMVFGCLGLGAVMAAFDVSGASLKGKYADMSEEKKEEWRKAQLNTK
;
A
#
# COMPACT_ATOMS: atom_id res chain seq x y z
N MET A 1 10.18 8.86 20.37
CA MET A 1 11.61 8.48 20.46
C MET A 1 11.68 6.98 20.66
N VAL A 2 11.98 6.22 19.60
CA VAL A 2 12.69 4.93 19.68
C VAL A 2 13.58 4.91 18.44
N ALA A 3 14.87 5.11 18.65
CA ALA A 3 15.89 4.83 17.65
C ALA A 3 16.13 3.32 17.70
N SER A 4 16.03 2.63 16.56
CA SER A 4 16.39 1.21 16.48
C SER A 4 17.58 1.04 15.56
N THR A 5 18.75 1.07 16.16
CA THR A 5 19.92 0.32 15.71
C THR A 5 19.64 -1.16 15.97
N ASP A 6 19.26 -1.93 14.95
CA ASP A 6 19.23 -3.39 15.06
C ASP A 6 19.91 -3.98 13.82
N GLU A 7 20.81 -4.92 14.09
CA GLU A 7 21.25 -5.95 13.17
C GLU A 7 20.02 -6.56 12.47
N THR A 8 20.14 -7.11 11.26
CA THR A 8 19.00 -7.48 10.41
C THR A 8 18.18 -8.68 10.95
N VAL A 9 17.50 -8.52 12.08
CA VAL A 9 16.62 -9.53 12.68
C VAL A 9 15.20 -9.28 12.19
N TYR A 10 14.64 -10.28 11.53
CA TYR A 10 13.27 -10.22 11.05
C TYR A 10 12.29 -10.36 12.23
N HIS A 11 11.41 -9.38 12.39
CA HIS A 11 10.30 -9.47 13.34
C HIS A 11 9.04 -9.96 12.65
N ALA A 12 8.50 -11.07 13.15
CA ALA A 12 7.24 -11.62 12.68
C ALA A 12 6.11 -10.57 12.80
N LYS A 13 5.40 -10.37 11.69
CA LYS A 13 4.25 -9.47 11.62
C LYS A 13 2.96 -10.22 11.89
N ALA A 14 1.91 -9.53 12.32
CA ALA A 14 0.56 -10.09 12.46
C ALA A 14 -0.28 -9.79 11.20
N PRO A 15 -0.42 -10.73 10.23
CA PRO A 15 -0.97 -10.39 8.91
C PRO A 15 -2.42 -9.93 8.96
N ILE A 16 -3.21 -10.47 9.89
CA ILE A 16 -4.62 -10.11 10.07
C ILE A 16 -4.74 -8.69 10.62
N GLN A 17 -3.92 -8.34 11.62
CA GLN A 17 -3.98 -7.01 12.23
C GLN A 17 -3.54 -5.92 11.25
N GLU A 18 -2.42 -6.14 10.56
CA GLU A 18 -1.93 -5.26 9.51
C GLU A 18 -2.95 -5.12 8.37
N GLY A 19 -3.55 -6.24 7.95
CA GLY A 19 -4.62 -6.27 6.95
C GLY A 19 -5.86 -5.48 7.37
N ILE A 20 -6.30 -5.60 8.62
CA ILE A 20 -7.45 -4.84 9.13
C ILE A 20 -7.13 -3.34 9.17
N GLN A 21 -5.94 -2.97 9.67
CA GLN A 21 -5.53 -1.58 9.76
C GLN A 21 -5.41 -0.93 8.37
N ALA A 22 -4.73 -1.61 7.44
CA ALA A 22 -4.63 -1.16 6.06
C ALA A 22 -6.00 -1.12 5.38
N GLY A 23 -6.85 -2.11 5.63
CA GLY A 23 -8.22 -2.15 5.12
C GLY A 23 -9.07 -0.98 5.61
N ALA A 24 -8.93 -0.58 6.88
CA ALA A 24 -9.61 0.61 7.41
C ALA A 24 -9.15 1.90 6.72
N ILE A 25 -7.84 2.04 6.47
CA ILE A 25 -7.28 3.17 5.70
C ILE A 25 -7.83 3.13 4.27
N GLY A 26 -7.84 1.96 3.63
CA GLY A 26 -8.40 1.74 2.31
C GLY A 26 -9.88 2.10 2.24
N ALA A 27 -10.67 1.75 3.25
CA ALA A 27 -12.08 2.14 3.35
C ALA A 27 -12.23 3.67 3.41
N GLY A 28 -11.38 4.36 4.17
CA GLY A 28 -11.34 5.83 4.20
C GLY A 28 -11.08 6.44 2.82
N VAL A 29 -10.09 5.92 2.09
CA VAL A 29 -9.81 6.33 0.70
C VAL A 29 -11.02 6.03 -0.19
N GLY A 30 -11.58 4.82 -0.13
CA GLY A 30 -12.73 4.43 -0.93
C GLY A 30 -13.98 5.25 -0.65
N LEU A 31 -14.15 5.75 0.58
CA LEU A 31 -15.23 6.68 0.95
C LEU A 31 -15.03 8.04 0.26
N LEU A 32 -13.80 8.55 0.21
CA LEU A 32 -13.50 9.79 -0.52
C LEU A 32 -13.77 9.62 -2.02
N VAL A 33 -13.30 8.53 -2.62
CA VAL A 33 -13.56 8.25 -4.04
C VAL A 33 -15.06 8.06 -4.29
N SER A 34 -15.78 7.43 -3.36
CA SER A 34 -17.23 7.29 -3.42
C SER A 34 -17.94 8.65 -3.37
N ALA A 35 -17.53 9.54 -2.48
CA ALA A 35 -18.07 10.89 -2.35
C ALA A 35 -17.86 11.72 -3.63
N VAL A 36 -16.67 11.62 -4.23
CA VAL A 36 -16.36 12.28 -5.51
C VAL A 36 -17.26 11.73 -6.62
N GLN A 37 -17.35 10.41 -6.78
CA GLN A 37 -18.19 9.77 -7.80
C GLN A 37 -19.68 10.10 -7.64
N ASN A 38 -20.16 10.20 -6.39
CA ASN A 38 -21.52 10.64 -6.08
C ASN A 38 -21.74 12.14 -6.36
N SER A 39 -20.70 12.97 -6.30
CA SER A 39 -20.84 14.42 -6.54
C SER A 39 -20.80 14.78 -8.03
N ILE A 40 -20.05 14.03 -8.84
CA ILE A 40 -19.92 14.27 -10.29
C ILE A 40 -20.94 13.48 -11.13
N GLY A 41 -21.63 12.51 -10.52
CA GLY A 41 -22.61 11.68 -11.21
C GLY A 41 -23.91 12.43 -11.50
N THR A 42 -24.50 12.19 -12.67
CA THR A 42 -25.84 12.68 -12.99
C THR A 42 -26.89 11.83 -12.26
N HIS A 43 -27.27 12.23 -11.04
CA HIS A 43 -28.33 11.57 -10.27
C HIS A 43 -29.01 12.50 -9.26
N SER A 44 -30.24 12.16 -8.89
CA SER A 44 -31.07 12.88 -7.90
C SER A 44 -30.92 12.39 -6.45
N HIS A 45 -29.88 11.61 -6.16
CA HIS A 45 -29.63 11.07 -4.81
C HIS A 45 -28.73 12.02 -4.02
N GLY A 46 -29.16 12.36 -2.81
CA GLY A 46 -28.37 13.15 -1.85
C GLY A 46 -27.22 12.35 -1.21
N ALA A 47 -26.81 12.73 0.00
CA ALA A 47 -25.67 12.12 0.70
C ALA A 47 -25.74 10.58 0.86
N ALA A 48 -26.94 10.02 0.90
CA ALA A 48 -27.14 8.57 0.99
C ALA A 48 -26.56 7.79 -0.21
N GLY A 49 -26.39 8.43 -1.37
CA GLY A 49 -25.83 7.79 -2.56
C GLY A 49 -24.35 7.37 -2.43
N VAL A 50 -23.59 8.00 -1.52
CA VAL A 50 -22.20 7.64 -1.23
C VAL A 50 -22.08 6.21 -0.69
N VAL A 51 -23.07 5.76 0.08
CA VAL A 51 -23.07 4.40 0.64
C VAL A 51 -23.95 3.48 -0.19
N ALA A 52 -25.14 3.94 -0.60
CA ALA A 52 -26.11 3.09 -1.29
C ALA A 52 -25.77 2.80 -2.76
N ARG A 53 -25.10 3.72 -3.47
CA ARG A 53 -24.81 3.58 -4.91
C ARG A 53 -23.34 3.28 -5.17
N THR A 54 -22.45 4.09 -4.61
CA THR A 54 -21.00 3.97 -4.80
C THR A 54 -20.31 3.29 -3.62
N GLY A 55 -21.07 2.75 -2.65
CA GLY A 55 -20.52 2.02 -1.50
C GLY A 55 -19.67 0.80 -1.88
N GLY A 56 -19.90 0.21 -3.06
CA GLY A 56 -19.05 -0.84 -3.60
C GLY A 56 -17.58 -0.42 -3.72
N THR A 57 -17.29 0.86 -4.02
CA THR A 57 -15.90 1.33 -4.10
C THR A 57 -15.23 1.36 -2.73
N ILE A 58 -15.98 1.70 -1.68
CA ILE A 58 -15.48 1.65 -0.28
C ILE A 58 -14.99 0.24 0.04
N GLY A 59 -15.82 -0.76 -0.26
CA GLY A 59 -15.47 -2.17 -0.04
C GLY A 59 -14.27 -2.63 -0.85
N VAL A 60 -14.16 -2.21 -2.12
CA VAL A 60 -13.03 -2.58 -2.99
C VAL A 60 -11.72 -2.01 -2.50
N PHE A 61 -11.68 -0.71 -2.19
CA PHE A 61 -10.45 -0.10 -1.69
C PHE A 61 -10.04 -0.67 -0.33
N ALA A 62 -11.01 -0.96 0.54
CA ALA A 62 -10.75 -1.65 1.81
C ALA A 62 -10.16 -3.04 1.59
N ALA A 63 -10.78 -3.84 0.70
CA ALA A 63 -10.34 -5.19 0.41
C ALA A 63 -8.95 -5.21 -0.25
N MET A 64 -8.69 -4.33 -1.22
CA MET A 64 -7.38 -4.22 -1.87
C MET A 64 -6.28 -3.87 -0.87
N ALA A 65 -6.51 -2.86 -0.02
CA ALA A 65 -5.52 -2.43 0.97
C ALA A 65 -5.27 -3.50 2.04
N GLY A 66 -6.35 -4.15 2.52
CA GLY A 66 -6.25 -5.20 3.52
C GLY A 66 -5.56 -6.46 2.98
N VAL A 67 -5.92 -6.91 1.77
CA VAL A 67 -5.25 -8.04 1.12
C VAL A 67 -3.78 -7.73 0.85
N PHE A 68 -3.47 -6.52 0.40
CA PHE A 68 -2.07 -6.10 0.20
C PHE A 68 -1.24 -6.27 1.49
N ALA A 69 -1.66 -5.64 2.60
CA ALA A 69 -0.89 -5.68 3.84
C ALA A 69 -0.85 -7.07 4.48
N ALA A 70 -1.95 -7.84 4.39
CA ALA A 70 -1.98 -9.21 4.86
C ALA A 70 -1.06 -10.12 4.04
N THR A 71 -1.06 -10.00 2.70
CA THR A 71 -0.18 -10.77 1.83
C THR A 71 1.28 -10.37 2.01
N ASP A 72 1.60 -9.07 2.12
CA ASP A 72 2.98 -8.63 2.42
C ASP A 72 3.49 -9.26 3.71
N SER A 73 2.69 -9.18 4.78
CA SER A 73 3.04 -9.73 6.08
C SER A 73 3.15 -11.25 6.06
N ALA A 74 2.25 -11.94 5.37
CA ALA A 74 2.29 -13.40 5.26
C ALA A 74 3.51 -13.89 4.48
N VAL A 75 3.83 -13.25 3.34
CA VAL A 75 5.00 -13.62 2.52
C VAL A 75 6.29 -13.26 3.24
N ALA A 76 6.33 -12.12 3.91
CA ALA A 76 7.47 -11.72 4.73
C ALA A 76 7.70 -12.72 5.89
N ASN A 77 6.64 -13.17 6.57
CA ASN A 77 6.74 -14.16 7.64
C ASN A 77 7.23 -15.52 7.12
N ALA A 78 6.76 -15.94 5.94
CA ALA A 78 7.15 -17.20 5.34
C ALA A 78 8.62 -17.22 4.87
N ARG A 79 9.17 -16.06 4.50
CA ARG A 79 10.54 -15.93 3.96
C ARG A 79 11.53 -15.34 4.95
N GLU A 80 11.06 -14.88 6.11
CA GLU A 80 11.81 -14.16 7.13
C GLU A 80 12.67 -13.01 6.56
N LYS A 81 12.17 -12.39 5.48
CA LYS A 81 12.88 -11.39 4.71
C LYS A 81 11.92 -10.30 4.29
N LYS A 82 12.41 -9.06 4.32
CA LYS A 82 11.69 -7.89 3.80
C LYS A 82 12.35 -7.46 2.49
N ASP A 83 11.78 -7.88 1.37
CA ASP A 83 12.26 -7.55 0.03
C ASP A 83 11.12 -7.22 -0.94
N PHE A 84 11.50 -6.75 -2.14
CA PHE A 84 10.56 -6.34 -3.18
C PHE A 84 9.62 -7.46 -3.65
N TRP A 85 9.98 -8.74 -3.44
CA TRP A 85 9.12 -9.87 -3.81
C TRP A 85 7.87 -9.95 -2.94
N ASN A 86 7.95 -9.51 -1.68
CA ASN A 86 6.77 -9.45 -0.81
C ASN A 86 5.78 -8.39 -1.32
N SER A 87 6.29 -7.18 -1.60
CA SER A 87 5.53 -6.07 -2.17
C SER A 87 4.96 -6.41 -3.56
N ALA A 88 5.70 -7.15 -4.38
CA ALA A 88 5.25 -7.63 -5.69
C ALA A 88 4.09 -8.63 -5.56
N ALA A 89 4.22 -9.63 -4.69
CA ALA A 89 3.19 -10.64 -4.46
C ALA A 89 1.92 -10.01 -3.85
N ALA A 90 2.10 -9.10 -2.88
CA ALA A 90 1.03 -8.32 -2.29
C ALA A 90 0.31 -7.43 -3.32
N GLY A 91 1.08 -6.75 -4.18
CA GLY A 91 0.55 -5.94 -5.28
C GLY A 91 -0.22 -6.77 -6.30
N CYS A 92 0.27 -7.97 -6.62
CA CYS A 92 -0.46 -8.89 -7.48
C CYS A 92 -1.79 -9.34 -6.85
N ALA A 93 -1.75 -9.76 -5.58
CA ALA A 93 -2.92 -10.21 -4.85
C ALA A 93 -4.00 -9.13 -4.75
N SER A 94 -3.61 -7.88 -4.44
CA SER A 94 -4.55 -6.75 -4.40
C SER A 94 -5.10 -6.41 -5.79
N GLY A 95 -4.30 -6.55 -6.85
CA GLY A 95 -4.75 -6.37 -8.23
C GLY A 95 -5.77 -7.41 -8.70
N ILE A 96 -5.64 -8.66 -8.22
CA ILE A 96 -6.65 -9.70 -8.46
C ILE A 96 -7.98 -9.32 -7.79
N VAL A 97 -7.96 -8.76 -6.58
CA VAL A 97 -9.18 -8.28 -5.90
C VAL A 97 -9.88 -7.19 -6.72
N ALA A 98 -9.13 -6.24 -7.27
CA ALA A 98 -9.67 -5.20 -8.14
C ALA A 98 -10.37 -5.78 -9.39
N GLY A 99 -9.73 -6.76 -10.05
CA GLY A 99 -10.30 -7.44 -11.22
C GLY A 99 -11.49 -8.34 -10.89
N GLY A 100 -11.47 -8.97 -9.71
CA GLY A 100 -12.58 -9.77 -9.19
C GLY A 100 -13.84 -8.94 -8.93
N TYR A 101 -13.70 -7.72 -8.42
CA TYR A 101 -14.82 -6.79 -8.28
C TYR A 101 -15.44 -6.42 -9.64
N GLN A 102 -14.61 -6.18 -10.65
CA GLN A 102 -15.08 -5.89 -12.02
C GLN A 102 -15.54 -7.15 -12.79
N ARG A 103 -15.37 -8.35 -12.20
CA ARG A 103 -15.69 -9.65 -12.83
C ARG A 103 -15.04 -9.83 -14.21
N SER A 104 -13.80 -9.37 -14.36
CA SER A 104 -13.05 -9.40 -15.62
C SER A 104 -11.71 -10.11 -15.44
N GLY A 105 -11.54 -11.24 -16.15
CA GLY A 105 -10.28 -12.00 -16.13
C GLY A 105 -9.09 -11.19 -16.65
N GLN A 106 -9.32 -10.34 -17.66
CA GLN A 106 -8.27 -9.44 -18.18
C GLN A 106 -7.83 -8.44 -17.11
N THR A 107 -8.77 -7.82 -16.41
CA THR A 107 -8.47 -6.87 -15.33
C THR A 107 -7.74 -7.55 -14.16
N MET A 108 -8.02 -8.83 -13.89
CA MET A 108 -7.25 -9.60 -12.89
C MET A 108 -5.79 -9.78 -13.30
N VAL A 109 -5.55 -10.17 -14.56
CA VAL A 109 -4.18 -10.38 -15.08
C VAL A 109 -3.41 -9.06 -15.15
N PHE A 110 -3.99 -8.03 -15.76
CA PHE A 110 -3.35 -6.72 -15.86
C PHE A 110 -3.23 -6.03 -14.50
N GLY A 111 -4.22 -6.20 -13.62
CA GLY A 111 -4.17 -5.71 -12.25
C GLY A 111 -3.04 -6.36 -11.47
N CYS A 112 -2.90 -7.69 -11.56
CA CYS A 112 -1.80 -8.40 -10.91
C CYS A 112 -0.43 -7.93 -11.42
N LEU A 113 -0.23 -7.94 -12.74
CA LEU A 113 1.04 -7.56 -13.34
C LEU A 113 1.36 -6.08 -13.13
N GLY A 114 0.38 -5.20 -13.30
CA GLY A 114 0.54 -3.75 -13.17
C GLY A 114 0.82 -3.36 -11.72
N LEU A 115 -0.05 -3.72 -10.78
CA LEU A 115 0.15 -3.35 -9.38
C LEU A 115 1.32 -4.10 -8.74
N GLY A 116 1.55 -5.36 -9.10
CA GLY A 116 2.73 -6.10 -8.68
C GLY A 116 4.02 -5.44 -9.14
N ALA A 117 4.11 -5.05 -10.42
CA ALA A 117 5.29 -4.36 -10.95
C ALA A 117 5.51 -2.98 -10.33
N VAL A 118 4.44 -2.18 -10.16
CA VAL A 118 4.53 -0.85 -9.55
C VAL A 118 4.99 -0.95 -8.09
N MET A 119 4.45 -1.89 -7.32
CA MET A 119 4.84 -2.07 -5.92
C MET A 119 6.24 -2.65 -5.77
N ALA A 120 6.64 -3.56 -6.67
CA ALA A 120 8.03 -4.02 -6.74
C ALA A 120 8.99 -2.87 -7.01
N ALA A 121 8.67 -2.01 -7.99
CA ALA A 121 9.49 -0.84 -8.33
C ALA A 121 9.56 0.16 -7.17
N PHE A 122 8.44 0.37 -6.47
CA PHE A 122 8.39 1.23 -5.28
C PHE A 122 9.32 0.71 -4.17
N ASP A 123 9.30 -0.59 -3.89
CA ASP A 123 10.14 -1.19 -2.85
C ASP A 123 11.63 -1.16 -3.25
N VAL A 124 11.95 -1.47 -4.51
CA VAL A 124 13.32 -1.34 -5.06
C VAL A 124 13.82 0.10 -4.98
N SER A 125 12.94 1.10 -5.11
CA SER A 125 13.30 2.51 -4.97
C SER A 125 13.54 2.96 -3.51
N GLY A 126 13.34 2.08 -2.53
CA GLY A 126 13.57 2.34 -1.11
C GLY A 126 12.30 2.51 -0.28
N ALA A 127 11.14 2.10 -0.79
CA ALA A 127 9.85 2.06 -0.09
C ALA A 127 9.41 3.37 0.59
N SER A 128 9.96 4.51 0.17
CA SER A 128 9.73 5.82 0.81
C SER A 128 9.72 6.95 -0.20
N LEU A 129 8.62 7.71 -0.21
CA LEU A 129 8.46 8.90 -1.04
C LEU A 129 9.22 10.12 -0.50
N LYS A 130 9.65 10.10 0.77
CA LYS A 130 10.48 11.17 1.36
C LYS A 130 11.98 11.01 1.01
N GLY A 131 12.35 9.96 0.27
CA GLY A 131 13.72 9.65 -0.10
C GLY A 131 14.53 9.05 1.05
N LYS A 132 15.76 8.61 0.75
CA LYS A 132 16.69 7.94 1.69
C LYS A 132 16.96 8.70 3.00
N TYR A 133 16.73 10.01 3.01
CA TYR A 133 16.94 10.86 4.17
C TYR A 133 15.86 10.74 5.25
N ALA A 134 14.67 10.22 4.92
CA ALA A 134 13.55 10.20 5.85
C ALA A 134 13.76 9.30 7.06
N ASP A 135 14.50 8.20 6.86
CA ASP A 135 14.76 7.16 7.85
C ASP A 135 16.20 7.20 8.41
N MET A 136 17.02 8.14 7.93
CA MET A 136 18.35 8.34 8.51
C MET A 136 18.24 9.02 9.87
N SER A 137 19.01 8.55 10.85
CA SER A 137 19.19 9.26 12.12
C SER A 137 19.73 10.67 11.86
N GLU A 138 19.44 11.62 12.76
CA GLU A 138 19.92 13.00 12.65
C GLU A 138 21.45 13.05 12.46
N GLU A 139 22.21 12.17 13.13
CA GLU A 139 23.66 12.01 12.92
C GLU A 139 24.02 11.62 11.47
N LYS A 140 23.38 10.58 10.92
CA LYS A 140 23.66 10.16 9.53
C LYS A 140 23.27 11.22 8.51
N LYS A 141 22.21 12.01 8.78
CA LYS A 141 21.81 13.14 7.92
C LYS A 141 22.86 14.24 7.92
N GLU A 142 23.44 14.54 9.08
CA GLU A 142 24.51 15.52 9.20
C GLU A 142 25.80 15.06 8.52
N GLU A 143 26.17 13.79 8.65
CA GLU A 143 27.32 13.20 7.95
C GLU A 143 27.16 13.25 6.43
N TRP A 144 25.99 12.87 5.90
CA TRP A 144 25.70 13.00 4.47
C TRP A 144 25.71 14.45 4.02
N ARG A 145 25.17 15.38 4.82
CA ARG A 145 25.19 16.81 4.51
C ARG A 145 26.62 17.35 4.47
N LYS A 146 27.47 16.94 5.40
CA LYS A 146 28.91 17.29 5.43
C LYS A 146 29.66 16.68 4.24
N ALA A 147 29.38 15.43 3.88
CA ALA A 147 29.98 14.79 2.70
C ALA A 147 29.61 15.51 1.39
N GLN A 148 28.36 15.97 1.26
CA GLN A 148 27.90 16.75 0.10
C GLN A 148 28.51 18.17 0.07
N LEU A 149 28.75 18.79 1.23
CA LEU A 149 29.38 20.11 1.34
C LEU A 149 30.89 20.08 1.01
N ASN A 150 31.57 18.97 1.26
CA ASN A 150 33.02 18.82 1.04
C ASN A 150 33.39 18.34 -0.39
N THR A 151 32.39 18.18 -1.25
CA THR A 151 32.55 17.74 -2.65
C THR A 151 32.44 18.92 -3.65
N LYS A 152 32.44 20.16 -3.15
CA LYS A 152 32.58 21.40 -3.95
C LYS A 152 33.92 22.06 -3.65
#